data_AF-A0A8T5HLJ3-F1
#
_entry.id   AF-A0A8T5HLJ3-F1
#
_cell.length_a   1.000
_cell.length_b   1.000
_cell.length_c   1.000
_cell.angle_alpha   90.00
_cell.angle_beta   90.00
_cell.angle_gamma   90.00
#
_symmetry.space_group_name_H-M   'P 1'
#
loop_
_entity.id
_entity.type
_entity.pdbx_description
1 polymer ?
#
loop_
_entity_poly.entity_id
_entity_poly.type
_entity_poly.pdbx_seq_one_letter_code
_entity_poly.pdbx_strand_id
1 'polypeptide(L)'
;MRMPKRYGQSRVDACPFCGKQAVTISKEGIPVCLAHKHAKLNDMKCICGDYLELMTGKFGIFFKCERCGTLNMNKVFEINKIEDVSDDEAEISSGKNKKITAKPKPLFNSSSGSKSESKSFNKFSKKKQVKRKPIPPKNPKEIIVRSDDPMYFD
;
A
#
# COMPACT_ATOMS: atom_id res chain seq x y z
N MET A 1 27.44 19.84 -12.78
CA MET A 1 26.29 20.48 -12.08
C MET A 1 26.07 19.74 -10.76
N ARG A 2 26.22 20.41 -9.60
CA ARG A 2 26.13 19.78 -8.27
C ARG A 2 24.72 19.98 -7.70
N MET A 3 23.91 18.92 -7.65
CA MET A 3 22.56 18.98 -7.07
C MET A 3 22.67 18.97 -5.53
N PRO A 4 22.12 19.96 -4.81
CA PRO A 4 22.20 20.01 -3.35
C PRO A 4 21.35 18.90 -2.72
N LYS A 5 21.80 18.38 -1.58
CA LYS A 5 21.03 17.41 -0.78
C LYS A 5 19.76 18.10 -0.28
N ARG A 6 18.59 17.55 -0.61
CA ARG A 6 17.31 17.98 -0.03
C ARG A 6 17.03 17.16 1.22
N TYR A 7 17.19 17.79 2.37
CA TYR A 7 16.85 17.19 3.65
C TYR A 7 15.32 17.21 3.85
N GLY A 8 14.79 16.29 4.65
CA GLY A 8 13.37 16.24 5.02
C GLY A 8 12.44 15.53 4.03
N GLN A 9 12.96 14.93 2.96
CA GLN A 9 12.15 14.09 2.07
C GLN A 9 12.13 12.64 2.58
N SER A 10 11.05 12.24 3.25
CA SER A 10 10.78 10.84 3.59
C SER A 10 10.19 10.10 2.39
N ARG A 11 10.53 8.82 2.24
CA ARG A 11 9.87 7.93 1.30
C ARG A 11 8.65 7.33 1.98
N VAL A 12 7.53 7.32 1.27
CA VAL A 12 6.30 6.67 1.72
C VAL A 12 6.15 5.41 0.87
N ASP A 13 6.31 4.26 1.49
CA ASP A 13 6.20 2.97 0.79
C ASP A 13 4.73 2.56 0.69
N ALA A 14 4.39 1.91 -0.44
CA ALA A 14 3.06 1.37 -0.69
C ALA A 14 3.05 -0.14 -0.46
N CYS A 15 1.96 -0.64 0.09
CA CYS A 15 1.71 -2.07 0.29
C CYS A 15 1.54 -2.75 -1.08
N PRO A 16 2.28 -3.83 -1.38
CA PRO A 16 2.25 -4.47 -2.70
C PRO A 16 0.92 -5.18 -3.00
N PHE A 17 0.18 -5.58 -1.97
CA PHE A 17 -1.10 -6.30 -2.11
C PHE A 17 -2.28 -5.38 -2.43
N CYS A 18 -2.38 -4.22 -1.75
CA CYS A 18 -3.54 -3.31 -1.88
C CYS A 18 -3.22 -1.89 -2.35
N GLY A 19 -1.94 -1.53 -2.51
CA GLY A 19 -1.49 -0.19 -2.88
C GLY A 19 -1.71 0.91 -1.81
N LYS A 20 -2.26 0.57 -0.64
CA LYS A 20 -2.38 1.51 0.49
C LYS A 20 -1.01 1.80 1.09
N GLN A 21 -0.88 2.91 1.82
CA GLN A 21 0.36 3.22 2.54
C GLN A 21 0.76 2.08 3.49
N ALA A 22 2.00 1.64 3.42
CA ALA A 22 2.56 0.66 4.33
C ALA A 22 2.85 1.31 5.68
N VAL A 23 2.46 0.61 6.75
CA VAL A 23 2.62 1.07 8.13
C VAL A 23 3.48 0.09 8.92
N THR A 24 3.49 -1.18 8.53
CA THR A 24 4.18 -2.26 9.22
C THR A 24 5.04 -3.06 8.27
N ILE A 25 6.06 -3.73 8.81
CA ILE A 25 6.94 -4.63 8.05
C ILE A 25 6.49 -6.07 8.34
N SER A 26 6.34 -6.88 7.29
CA SER A 26 6.03 -8.32 7.42
C SER A 26 7.22 -9.10 7.99
N LYS A 27 7.04 -10.39 8.33
CA LYS A 27 8.14 -11.23 8.81
C LYS A 27 9.26 -11.41 7.76
N GLU A 28 8.90 -11.31 6.48
CA GLU A 28 9.82 -11.37 5.34
C GLU A 28 10.51 -10.02 5.06
N GLY A 29 10.17 -8.97 5.81
CA GLY A 29 10.76 -7.66 5.66
C GLY A 29 10.02 -6.73 4.70
N ILE A 30 8.82 -7.10 4.22
CA ILE A 30 8.09 -6.34 3.20
C ILE A 30 7.18 -5.26 3.82
N PRO A 31 7.18 -4.02 3.30
CA PRO A 31 6.29 -2.97 3.77
C PRO A 31 4.84 -3.32 3.39
N VAL A 32 4.03 -3.61 4.40
CA VAL A 32 2.62 -3.99 4.26
C VAL A 32 1.72 -3.08 5.09
N CYS A 33 0.45 -3.03 4.71
CA CYS A 33 -0.58 -2.40 5.53
C CYS A 33 -0.95 -3.31 6.72
N LEU A 34 -1.68 -2.77 7.70
CA LEU A 34 -2.09 -3.53 8.90
C LEU A 34 -2.92 -4.77 8.58
N ALA A 35 -3.72 -4.73 7.50
CA ALA A 35 -4.55 -5.87 7.08
C ALA A 35 -3.70 -7.06 6.60
N HIS A 36 -2.54 -6.80 5.99
CA HIS A 36 -1.69 -7.84 5.40
C HIS A 36 -0.42 -8.10 6.21
N LYS A 37 -0.44 -7.83 7.52
CA LYS A 37 0.71 -8.05 8.40
C LYS A 37 1.16 -9.52 8.44
N HIS A 38 0.19 -10.42 8.27
CA HIS A 38 0.39 -11.87 8.32
C HIS A 38 0.41 -12.54 6.94
N ALA A 39 0.28 -11.76 5.86
CA ALA A 39 0.41 -12.29 4.51
C ALA A 39 1.87 -12.72 4.27
N LYS A 40 2.02 -13.92 3.72
CA LYS A 40 3.30 -14.47 3.24
C LYS A 40 3.31 -14.32 1.72
N LEU A 41 4.48 -14.05 1.12
CA LEU A 41 4.58 -14.12 -0.33
C LEU A 41 4.92 -15.54 -0.78
N ASN A 42 4.29 -15.94 -1.89
CA ASN A 42 4.64 -17.15 -2.59
C ASN A 42 6.03 -17.04 -3.23
N ASP A 43 6.67 -18.19 -3.45
CA ASP A 43 7.94 -18.28 -4.16
C ASP A 43 7.79 -17.76 -5.60
N MET A 44 8.41 -16.61 -5.87
CA MET A 44 8.35 -15.94 -7.16
C MET A 44 9.46 -16.41 -8.10
N LYS A 45 9.15 -16.47 -9.39
CA LYS A 45 10.11 -16.85 -10.44
C LYS A 45 10.56 -15.63 -11.23
N CYS A 46 11.80 -15.68 -11.68
CA CYS A 46 12.35 -14.73 -12.63
C CYS A 46 11.91 -15.06 -14.06
N ILE A 47 12.14 -14.13 -15.01
CA ILE A 47 11.93 -14.34 -16.45
C ILE A 47 12.77 -15.53 -16.97
N CYS A 48 13.94 -15.78 -16.36
CA CYS A 48 14.79 -16.93 -16.71
C CYS A 48 14.29 -18.27 -16.14
N GLY A 49 13.24 -18.27 -15.31
CA GLY A 49 12.68 -19.46 -14.68
C GLY A 49 13.27 -19.84 -13.32
N ASP A 50 14.38 -19.21 -12.89
CA ASP A 50 14.97 -19.46 -11.58
C ASP A 50 14.19 -18.75 -10.46
N TYR A 51 14.35 -19.24 -9.24
CA TYR A 51 13.75 -18.65 -8.05
C TYR A 51 14.40 -17.32 -7.68
N LEU A 52 13.59 -16.40 -7.17
CA LEU A 52 14.04 -15.11 -6.68
C LEU A 52 14.21 -15.15 -5.17
N GLU A 53 15.42 -14.84 -4.71
CA GLU A 53 15.71 -14.67 -3.30
C GLU A 53 15.38 -13.22 -2.89
N LEU A 54 14.61 -13.05 -1.81
CA LEU A 54 14.29 -11.75 -1.27
C LEU A 54 15.43 -11.27 -0.36
N MET A 55 15.97 -10.09 -0.64
CA MET A 55 17.05 -9.48 0.14
C MET A 55 16.69 -8.06 0.59
N THR A 56 17.15 -7.68 1.77
CA THR A 56 16.95 -6.34 2.33
C THR A 56 18.26 -5.54 2.30
N GLY A 57 18.23 -4.30 1.82
CA GLY A 57 19.39 -3.40 1.80
C GLY A 57 19.07 -1.99 2.28
N LYS A 58 20.07 -1.10 2.25
CA LYS A 58 19.94 0.31 2.68
C LYS A 58 18.81 1.08 2.00
N PHE A 59 18.52 0.73 0.74
CA PHE A 59 17.52 1.45 -0.08
C PHE A 59 16.15 0.76 -0.10
N GLY A 60 15.97 -0.29 0.68
CA GLY A 60 14.77 -1.12 0.70
C GLY A 60 15.05 -2.53 0.20
N ILE A 61 13.99 -3.18 -0.24
CA ILE A 61 13.98 -4.61 -0.59
C ILE A 61 14.24 -4.76 -2.08
N PHE A 62 14.98 -5.78 -2.43
CA PHE A 62 15.24 -6.17 -3.81
C PHE A 62 15.23 -7.69 -3.91
N PHE A 63 15.04 -8.17 -5.14
CA PHE A 63 15.11 -9.59 -5.42
C PHE A 63 16.44 -9.90 -6.11
N LYS A 64 17.04 -11.04 -5.77
CA LYS A 64 18.24 -11.53 -6.42
C LYS A 64 17.92 -12.82 -7.13
N CYS A 65 18.17 -12.84 -8.43
CA CYS A 65 18.19 -14.03 -9.26
C CYS A 65 19.63 -14.50 -9.44
N GLU A 66 19.89 -15.79 -9.38
CA GLU A 66 21.23 -16.36 -9.62
C GLU A 66 21.74 -16.10 -11.04
N ARG A 67 20.86 -16.13 -12.05
CA ARG A 67 21.24 -15.90 -13.45
C ARG A 67 21.10 -14.46 -13.92
N CYS A 68 20.02 -13.77 -13.54
CA CYS A 68 19.75 -12.39 -14.01
C CYS A 68 20.34 -11.30 -13.11
N GLY A 69 20.75 -11.63 -11.88
CA GLY A 69 21.22 -10.66 -10.90
C GLY A 69 20.08 -9.97 -10.13
N THR A 70 20.28 -8.71 -9.78
CA THR A 70 19.32 -7.98 -8.92
C THR A 70 18.18 -7.37 -9.72
N LEU A 71 16.95 -7.53 -9.20
CA LEU A 71 15.72 -7.01 -9.78
C LEU A 71 15.01 -6.09 -8.79
N ASN A 72 14.41 -5.03 -9.35
CA ASN A 72 13.58 -4.11 -8.60
C ASN A 72 12.24 -4.78 -8.26
N MET A 73 11.78 -4.55 -7.04
CA MET A 73 10.50 -5.07 -6.51
C MET A 73 9.32 -4.84 -7.48
N ASN A 74 9.17 -3.63 -8.02
CA ASN A 74 8.08 -3.30 -8.95
C ASN A 74 8.07 -4.21 -10.18
N LYS A 75 9.24 -4.51 -10.77
CA LYS A 75 9.34 -5.38 -11.95
C LYS A 75 8.95 -6.81 -11.63
N VAL A 76 9.31 -7.28 -10.44
CA VAL A 76 9.01 -8.66 -10.03
C VAL A 76 7.51 -8.86 -9.82
N PHE A 77 6.82 -7.87 -9.25
CA PHE A 77 5.37 -7.89 -9.05
C PHE A 77 4.55 -7.68 -10.33
N GLU A 78 5.13 -7.08 -11.37
CA GLU A 78 4.49 -7.02 -12.68
C GLU A 78 4.46 -8.40 -13.37
N ILE A 79 5.45 -9.25 -13.09
CA ILE A 79 5.60 -10.57 -13.71
C ILE A 79 4.85 -11.64 -12.90
N ASN A 80 4.94 -11.58 -11.58
CA ASN A 80 4.39 -12.57 -10.68
C ASN A 80 3.08 -12.07 -10.08
N LYS A 81 2.07 -12.96 -10.04
CA LYS A 81 0.81 -12.67 -9.34
C LYS A 81 1.02 -12.85 -7.85
N ILE A 82 0.68 -11.82 -7.08
CA ILE A 82 0.76 -11.84 -5.62
C ILE A 82 -0.60 -12.31 -5.09
N GLU A 83 -0.58 -13.33 -4.26
CA GLU A 83 -1.77 -13.87 -3.59
C GLU A 83 -1.53 -13.78 -2.07
N ASP A 84 -2.54 -13.32 -1.34
CA ASP A 84 -2.50 -13.26 0.13
C ASP A 84 -2.81 -14.65 0.69
N VAL A 85 -1.78 -15.42 1.07
CA VAL A 85 -1.95 -16.78 1.64
C VAL A 85 -2.34 -16.74 3.14
N SER A 86 -2.83 -15.60 3.64
CA SER A 86 -3.10 -15.42 5.08
C SER A 86 -4.38 -16.08 5.57
N ASP A 87 -5.26 -16.52 4.66
CA ASP A 87 -6.60 -16.98 5.04
C ASP A 87 -6.63 -18.47 5.46
N ASP A 88 -5.62 -19.26 5.09
CA ASP A 88 -5.68 -20.71 5.27
C ASP A 88 -5.20 -21.22 6.64
N GLU A 89 -4.44 -20.43 7.41
CA GLU A 89 -3.93 -20.86 8.72
C GLU A 89 -4.85 -20.50 9.91
N ALA A 90 -5.93 -19.77 9.67
CA ALA A 90 -6.93 -19.47 10.70
C ALA A 90 -7.87 -20.65 11.00
N GLU A 91 -7.98 -21.64 10.11
CA GLU A 91 -8.96 -22.74 10.25
C GLU A 91 -8.43 -23.93 11.08
N ILE A 92 -7.12 -24.04 11.36
CA ILE A 92 -6.54 -25.26 11.97
C ILE A 92 -6.35 -25.17 13.50
N SER A 93 -6.47 -23.98 14.12
CA SER A 93 -6.29 -23.82 15.58
C SER A 93 -7.57 -23.63 16.39
N SER A 94 -8.75 -23.59 15.76
CA SER A 94 -10.03 -23.56 16.48
C SER A 94 -10.48 -24.96 16.91
N GLY A 95 -9.71 -25.54 17.84
CA GLY A 95 -10.17 -26.61 18.71
C GLY A 95 -11.53 -26.24 19.32
N LYS A 96 -12.52 -27.06 18.99
CA LYS A 96 -13.91 -26.98 19.42
C LYS A 96 -14.02 -26.85 20.94
N ASN A 97 -14.74 -25.84 21.41
CA ASN A 97 -15.63 -25.94 22.57
C ASN A 97 -16.75 -24.88 22.47
N LYS A 98 -17.65 -25.06 21.50
CA LYS A 98 -18.98 -24.45 21.56
C LYS A 98 -19.78 -25.17 22.65
N LYS A 99 -19.82 -24.62 23.87
CA LYS A 99 -20.90 -24.90 24.82
C LYS A 99 -22.17 -24.28 24.26
N ILE A 100 -23.10 -25.15 23.86
CA ILE A 100 -24.48 -24.82 23.54
C ILE A 100 -25.17 -24.51 24.87
N THR A 101 -25.58 -23.27 25.11
CA THR A 101 -26.64 -22.95 26.06
C THR A 101 -27.69 -22.11 25.37
N ALA A 102 -28.94 -22.54 25.55
CA ALA A 102 -30.11 -22.13 24.80
C ALA A 102 -30.61 -20.70 25.15
N LYS A 103 -31.29 -20.12 24.14
CA LYS A 103 -32.10 -18.86 24.07
C LYS A 103 -33.15 -18.72 25.20
N PRO A 104 -33.99 -17.63 25.33
CA PRO A 104 -34.34 -16.55 24.36
C PRO A 104 -34.49 -15.12 24.99
N LYS A 105 -34.66 -14.01 24.24
CA LYS A 105 -35.96 -13.48 23.73
C LYS A 105 -35.79 -12.15 22.93
N PRO A 106 -36.85 -11.70 22.21
CA PRO A 106 -36.79 -10.82 21.04
C PRO A 106 -37.21 -9.36 21.32
N LEU A 107 -37.01 -8.48 20.34
CA LEU A 107 -37.93 -7.40 19.87
C LEU A 107 -37.12 -6.24 19.27
N PHE A 108 -37.17 -6.06 17.95
CA PHE A 108 -37.83 -4.90 17.34
C PHE A 108 -37.88 -5.05 15.81
N ASN A 109 -39.08 -4.93 15.26
CA ASN A 109 -39.36 -4.80 13.83
C ASN A 109 -39.37 -3.32 13.47
N SER A 110 -38.76 -2.97 12.34
CA SER A 110 -39.31 -1.90 11.50
C SER A 110 -38.96 -2.16 10.04
N SER A 111 -40.04 -2.36 9.31
CA SER A 111 -40.24 -2.61 7.90
C SER A 111 -39.86 -1.44 6.99
N SER A 112 -39.86 -1.76 5.69
CA SER A 112 -40.01 -0.91 4.50
C SER A 112 -38.68 -0.48 3.84
N GLY A 113 -38.41 -0.75 2.56
CA GLY A 113 -39.25 -1.33 1.52
C GLY A 113 -38.44 -1.92 0.37
N SER A 114 -39.06 -2.92 -0.25
CA SER A 114 -38.76 -3.56 -1.51
C SER A 114 -38.60 -2.58 -2.67
N LYS A 115 -37.65 -2.84 -3.58
CA LYS A 115 -37.96 -3.18 -4.98
C LYS A 115 -36.71 -3.63 -5.72
N SER A 116 -36.84 -4.84 -6.25
CA SER A 116 -36.14 -5.42 -7.39
C SER A 116 -35.98 -4.45 -8.56
N GLU A 117 -34.86 -4.52 -9.26
CA GLU A 117 -34.85 -4.67 -10.73
C GLU A 117 -33.43 -4.99 -11.24
N SER A 118 -33.34 -6.10 -11.95
CA SER A 118 -32.28 -6.47 -12.87
C SER A 118 -32.28 -5.52 -14.07
N LYS A 119 -31.11 -5.00 -14.45
CA LYS A 119 -30.77 -4.60 -15.84
C LYS A 119 -29.27 -4.34 -15.96
N SER A 120 -28.64 -5.22 -16.73
CA SER A 120 -27.41 -5.00 -17.51
C SER A 120 -27.40 -3.63 -18.21
N PHE A 121 -26.33 -2.84 -18.05
CA PHE A 121 -25.90 -1.88 -19.09
C PHE A 121 -24.42 -1.50 -18.92
N ASN A 122 -23.61 -1.95 -19.88
CA ASN A 122 -22.28 -1.40 -20.16
C ASN A 122 -22.42 0.08 -20.53
N LYS A 123 -21.82 0.98 -19.73
CA LYS A 123 -21.59 2.38 -20.14
C LYS A 123 -20.15 2.79 -19.84
N PHE A 124 -19.34 2.60 -20.88
CA PHE A 124 -18.04 3.21 -21.10
C PHE A 124 -18.16 4.74 -20.96
N SER A 125 -17.90 5.23 -19.75
CA SER A 125 -18.00 6.65 -19.43
C SER A 125 -16.66 7.30 -19.78
N LYS A 126 -16.62 8.00 -20.92
CA LYS A 126 -15.51 8.89 -21.30
C LYS A 126 -15.20 9.81 -20.12
N LYS A 127 -14.06 9.61 -19.46
CA LYS A 127 -13.52 10.51 -18.43
C LYS A 127 -13.40 11.91 -19.04
N LYS A 128 -14.36 12.77 -18.71
CA LYS A 128 -14.33 14.20 -19.00
C LYS A 128 -13.09 14.76 -18.29
N GLN A 129 -12.06 15.11 -19.05
CA GLN A 129 -10.86 15.71 -18.52
C GLN A 129 -11.24 17.03 -17.85
N VAL A 130 -11.28 17.03 -16.52
CA VAL A 130 -11.41 18.26 -15.74
C VAL A 130 -10.09 19.01 -15.92
N LYS A 131 -10.09 19.99 -16.84
CA LYS A 131 -8.99 20.94 -17.00
C LYS A 131 -8.81 21.68 -15.66
N ARG A 132 -7.84 21.22 -14.85
CA ARG A 132 -7.44 21.92 -13.64
C ARG A 132 -6.88 23.27 -14.06
N LYS A 133 -7.46 24.36 -13.55
CA LYS A 133 -6.95 25.72 -13.78
C LYS A 133 -5.53 25.81 -13.20
N PRO A 134 -4.58 26.43 -13.90
CA PRO A 134 -3.23 26.64 -13.39
C PRO A 134 -3.29 27.49 -12.12
N ILE A 135 -2.59 27.04 -11.07
CA ILE A 135 -2.47 27.77 -9.81
C ILE A 135 -1.55 28.98 -10.09
N PRO A 136 -1.95 30.22 -9.75
CA PRO A 136 -1.10 31.38 -9.95
C PRO A 136 0.17 31.27 -9.09
N PRO A 137 1.33 31.73 -9.60
CA PRO A 137 2.57 31.70 -8.83
C PRO A 137 2.41 32.54 -7.56
N LYS A 138 2.69 31.94 -6.40
CA LYS A 138 2.78 32.71 -5.15
C LYS A 138 4.03 33.58 -5.24
N ASN A 139 3.83 34.89 -5.17
CA ASN A 139 4.94 35.84 -5.09
C ASN A 139 5.83 35.47 -3.88
N PRO A 140 7.17 35.47 -4.05
CA PRO A 140 8.07 35.27 -2.92
C PRO A 140 7.80 36.38 -1.89
N LYS A 141 7.59 35.99 -0.64
CA LYS A 141 7.46 36.96 0.46
C LYS A 141 8.82 37.64 0.61
N GLU A 142 8.86 38.94 0.36
CA GLU A 142 10.03 39.76 0.67
C GLU A 142 10.30 39.65 2.18
N ILE A 143 11.52 39.22 2.53
CA ILE A 143 11.98 39.16 3.90
C ILE A 143 12.62 40.51 4.19
N ILE A 144 11.96 41.33 5.01
CA ILE A 144 12.50 42.61 5.46
C ILE A 144 13.41 42.30 6.65
N VAL A 145 14.72 42.32 6.43
CA VAL A 145 15.71 42.18 7.50
C VAL A 145 15.84 43.54 8.20
N ARG A 146 15.67 43.55 9.52
CA ARG A 146 15.86 44.74 10.35
C ARG A 146 17.32 44.84 10.79
N SER A 147 17.83 46.06 10.92
CA SER A 147 19.20 46.35 11.37
C SER A 147 19.50 45.86 12.79
N ASP A 148 18.47 45.56 13.58
CA ASP A 148 18.59 45.11 14.97
C ASP A 148 18.60 43.58 15.11
N ASP A 149 18.62 42.82 14.01
CA ASP A 149 18.56 41.35 14.02
C ASP A 149 19.99 40.75 14.20
N PRO A 150 20.34 40.23 15.40
CA PRO A 150 21.70 39.78 15.72
C PRO A 150 22.11 38.52 14.95
N MET A 151 21.18 37.88 14.21
CA MET A 151 21.54 36.77 13.33
C MET A 151 22.23 37.20 12.02
N TYR A 152 22.19 38.48 11.65
CA TYR A 152 22.67 38.93 10.33
C TYR A 152 23.78 39.99 10.38
N PHE A 153 23.95 40.69 11.49
CA PHE A 153 24.99 41.71 11.66
C PHE A 153 25.79 41.40 12.94
N ASP A 154 26.87 40.63 12.77
CA ASP A 154 28.00 40.51 13.71
C ASP A 154 29.13 41.48 13.31
#